data_AF-A0A925QEK9-F1
#
_entry.id   AF-A0A925QEK9-F1
#
_cell.length_a   1.000
_cell.length_b   1.000
_cell.length_c   1.000
_cell.angle_alpha   90.00
_cell.angle_beta   90.00
_cell.angle_gamma   90.00
#
_symmetry.space_group_name_H-M   'P 1'
#
loop_
_entity.id
_entity.type
_entity.pdbx_description
1 polymer ?
#
loop_
_entity_poly.entity_id
_entity_poly.type
_entity_poly.pdbx_seq_one_letter_code
_entity_poly.pdbx_strand_id
1 'polypeptide(L)'
;MKFFTLLALFVVSILLVSSTLGPETSAQNGRKPQDMIVLGPEAKLGTIKFSHLDHTTKNRSIEGAQIACIECHHTAQPSSEAAKHPPLKTGWPADRTTTLTADQFEKDPAAPAVVACRDCHARADTKPKLLPELPQIKLEVGTELVTLNNQQAFHRNCAGCHDEIMKTSKDLNPPTSKKCTACHKRAAA
;
A
#
# COMPACT_ATOMS: atom_id res chain seq x y z
N MET A 1 -28.00 -68.19 41.15
CA MET A 1 -28.29 -67.09 42.10
C MET A 1 -26.99 -66.68 42.78
N LYS A 2 -26.74 -65.36 42.93
CA LYS A 2 -25.72 -64.71 43.81
C LYS A 2 -24.24 -64.88 43.35
N PHE A 3 -23.56 -63.79 42.94
CA PHE A 3 -22.76 -62.82 43.72
C PHE A 3 -21.45 -63.43 44.29
N PHE A 4 -20.23 -62.86 44.27
CA PHE A 4 -19.58 -61.68 43.65
C PHE A 4 -18.18 -61.58 44.33
N THR A 5 -17.05 -61.52 43.62
CA THR A 5 -15.74 -60.95 44.07
C THR A 5 -14.62 -61.24 43.04
N LEU A 6 -13.54 -60.48 42.86
CA LEU A 6 -13.25 -59.05 42.65
C LEU A 6 -11.71 -58.92 42.44
N LEU A 7 -11.27 -57.98 41.59
CA LEU A 7 -9.87 -57.63 41.24
C LEU A 7 -9.09 -58.71 40.44
N ALA A 8 -8.02 -58.42 39.69
CA ALA A 8 -7.27 -57.17 39.41
C ALA A 8 -6.72 -57.14 37.94
N LEU A 9 -5.66 -56.35 37.68
CA LEU A 9 -4.82 -56.29 36.45
C LEU A 9 -5.57 -55.88 35.16
N PHE A 10 -5.78 -54.60 34.85
CA PHE A 10 -4.76 -53.56 34.57
C PHE A 10 -3.83 -53.94 33.40
N VAL A 11 -4.10 -53.41 32.20
CA VAL A 11 -3.14 -52.86 31.21
C VAL A 11 -3.87 -52.41 29.93
N VAL A 12 -3.78 -51.10 29.66
CA VAL A 12 -3.71 -50.42 28.34
C VAL A 12 -4.59 -50.90 27.17
N SER A 13 -5.54 -50.04 26.78
CA SER A 13 -5.70 -49.59 25.36
C SER A 13 -6.62 -48.37 25.28
N ILE A 14 -6.05 -47.19 25.52
CA ILE A 14 -6.68 -45.91 25.11
C ILE A 14 -6.32 -45.71 23.64
N LEU A 15 -7.27 -45.98 22.74
CA LEU A 15 -7.14 -45.58 21.33
C LEU A 15 -8.04 -44.38 21.07
N LEU A 16 -7.35 -43.25 20.87
CA LEU A 16 -7.88 -41.93 20.59
C LEU A 16 -8.94 -41.94 19.49
N VAL A 17 -10.17 -41.55 19.85
CA VAL A 17 -11.09 -40.94 18.88
C VAL A 17 -10.61 -39.50 18.68
N SER A 18 -9.66 -39.32 17.77
CA SER A 18 -9.27 -38.00 17.29
C SER A 18 -10.39 -37.43 16.43
N SER A 19 -11.38 -36.81 17.08
CA SER A 19 -12.32 -35.92 16.41
C SER A 19 -11.51 -34.86 15.66
N THR A 20 -11.52 -34.93 14.34
CA THR A 20 -10.87 -33.94 13.48
C THR A 20 -11.64 -32.62 13.62
N LEU A 21 -11.21 -31.79 14.56
CA LEU A 21 -11.33 -30.35 14.46
C LEU A 21 -10.59 -29.95 13.17
N GLY A 22 -11.32 -29.94 12.06
CA GLY A 22 -10.87 -29.19 10.89
C GLY A 22 -10.61 -27.76 11.34
N PRO A 23 -9.56 -27.09 10.85
CA PRO A 23 -9.34 -25.71 11.21
C PRO A 23 -10.56 -24.91 10.74
N GLU A 24 -11.33 -24.37 11.69
CA GLU A 24 -12.26 -23.31 11.35
C GLU A 24 -11.43 -22.20 10.71
N THR A 25 -11.61 -22.00 9.40
CA THR A 25 -11.05 -20.86 8.69
C THR A 25 -11.72 -19.60 9.21
N SER A 26 -11.20 -19.11 10.35
CA SER A 26 -11.66 -17.91 11.00
C SER A 26 -11.61 -16.75 10.00
N ALA A 27 -12.76 -16.12 9.80
CA ALA A 27 -12.91 -14.94 8.96
C ALA A 27 -12.34 -13.69 9.66
N GLN A 28 -11.04 -13.74 10.00
CA GLN A 28 -10.33 -12.73 10.80
C GLN A 28 -9.05 -12.19 10.15
N ASN A 29 -8.61 -12.73 9.01
CA ASN A 29 -7.40 -12.25 8.31
C ASN A 29 -7.70 -11.08 7.36
N GLY A 30 -8.26 -10.00 7.91
CA GLY A 30 -8.36 -8.73 7.21
C GLY A 30 -6.99 -8.11 6.98
N ARG A 31 -6.71 -7.63 5.76
CA ARG A 31 -5.40 -7.04 5.45
C ARG A 31 -5.36 -5.61 6.02
N LYS A 32 -4.44 -5.33 6.93
CA LYS A 32 -4.18 -3.96 7.40
C LYS A 32 -3.01 -3.35 6.63
N PRO A 33 -3.04 -2.05 6.27
CA PRO A 33 -1.89 -1.40 5.65
C PRO A 33 -0.66 -1.54 6.58
N GLN A 34 0.46 -2.01 6.03
CA GLN A 34 1.73 -1.98 6.77
C GLN A 34 2.08 -0.51 6.99
N ASP A 35 2.01 -0.02 8.23
CA ASP A 35 2.23 1.39 8.52
C ASP A 35 3.58 1.87 7.98
N MET A 36 4.68 1.40 8.57
CA MET A 36 6.04 1.83 8.20
C MET A 36 6.63 0.98 7.07
N ILE A 37 6.90 1.61 5.93
CA ILE A 37 7.59 1.04 4.77
C ILE A 37 8.81 1.88 4.35
N VAL A 38 9.71 1.30 3.55
CA VAL A 38 10.88 2.00 2.97
C VAL A 38 10.70 2.14 1.46
N LEU A 39 10.46 3.38 0.99
CA LEU A 39 10.18 3.66 -0.43
C LEU A 39 11.45 3.72 -1.30
N GLY A 40 12.55 4.23 -0.73
CA GLY A 40 13.82 4.41 -1.43
C GLY A 40 15.00 3.84 -0.65
N PRO A 41 15.14 2.51 -0.53
CA PRO A 41 16.23 1.88 0.22
C PRO A 41 17.62 2.21 -0.35
N GLU A 42 17.71 2.41 -1.65
CA GLU A 42 18.95 2.73 -2.39
C GLU A 42 18.97 4.19 -2.89
N ALA A 43 18.21 5.09 -2.26
CA ALA A 43 18.22 6.50 -2.63
C ALA A 43 19.53 7.18 -2.21
N LYS A 44 20.23 7.83 -3.16
CA LYS A 44 21.58 8.41 -2.97
C LYS A 44 21.71 9.38 -1.78
N LEU A 45 20.64 10.08 -1.42
CA LEU A 45 20.62 11.03 -0.30
C LEU A 45 20.30 10.40 1.06
N GLY A 46 20.00 9.10 1.09
CA GLY A 46 19.54 8.35 2.26
C GLY A 46 18.13 7.80 2.09
N THR A 47 17.81 6.81 2.93
CA THR A 47 16.52 6.10 2.92
C THR A 47 15.35 7.04 3.17
N ILE A 48 14.21 6.76 2.52
CA ILE A 48 12.92 7.37 2.83
C ILE A 48 12.06 6.33 3.55
N LYS A 49 11.62 6.65 4.78
CA LYS A 49 10.57 5.92 5.49
C LYS A 49 9.23 6.61 5.25
N PHE A 50 8.17 5.84 5.06
CA PHE A 50 6.81 6.31 4.88
C PHE A 50 5.89 5.60 5.88
N SER A 51 4.96 6.33 6.48
CA SER A 51 3.93 5.81 7.38
C SER A 51 2.58 5.93 6.68
N HIS A 52 1.84 4.83 6.51
CA HIS A 52 0.47 4.90 6.02
C HIS A 52 -0.44 5.63 7.03
N LEU A 53 -0.31 5.33 8.33
CA LEU A 53 -1.17 5.92 9.36
C LEU A 53 -1.07 7.45 9.39
N ASP A 54 0.13 8.02 9.24
CA ASP A 54 0.35 9.47 9.21
C ASP A 54 -0.32 10.20 8.02
N HIS A 55 -0.71 9.46 6.99
CA HIS A 55 -1.39 9.98 5.79
C HIS A 55 -2.88 9.64 5.79
N THR A 56 -3.27 8.41 6.15
CA THR A 56 -4.66 7.95 6.07
C THR A 56 -5.51 8.30 7.28
N THR A 57 -4.94 8.41 8.48
CA THR A 57 -5.72 8.65 9.71
C THR A 57 -5.79 10.12 10.11
N LYS A 58 -4.88 10.95 9.60
CA LYS A 58 -4.73 12.36 9.97
C LYS A 58 -5.34 13.25 8.88
N ASN A 59 -6.02 14.31 9.32
CA ASN A 59 -6.60 15.34 8.46
C ASN A 59 -5.49 16.18 7.81
N ARG A 60 -4.93 15.68 6.70
CA ARG A 60 -3.68 16.16 6.07
C ARG A 60 -3.72 16.12 4.54
N SER A 61 -4.88 15.90 3.92
CA SER A 61 -5.05 16.21 2.48
C SER A 61 -4.95 17.73 2.25
N ILE A 62 -4.92 18.16 0.99
CA ILE A 62 -4.87 19.58 0.60
C ILE A 62 -6.12 20.34 1.10
N GLU A 63 -7.25 19.63 1.18
CA GLU A 63 -8.56 20.08 1.63
C GLU A 63 -8.76 19.94 3.16
N GLY A 64 -7.77 19.44 3.90
CA GLY A 64 -7.86 19.21 5.34
C GLY A 64 -8.67 17.97 5.74
N ALA A 65 -8.87 17.02 4.83
CA ALA A 65 -9.51 15.72 5.09
C ALA A 65 -8.46 14.61 5.28
N GLN A 66 -8.92 13.38 5.55
CA GLN A 66 -8.07 12.19 5.49
C GLN A 66 -7.71 11.88 4.02
N ILE A 67 -6.47 11.47 3.76
CA ILE A 67 -6.00 11.12 2.41
C ILE A 67 -6.61 9.77 1.99
N ALA A 68 -7.36 9.76 0.90
CA ALA A 68 -7.96 8.56 0.33
C ALA A 68 -6.89 7.64 -0.29
N CYS A 69 -7.11 6.32 -0.23
CA CYS A 69 -6.12 5.34 -0.70
C CYS A 69 -5.70 5.55 -2.17
N ILE A 70 -6.61 6.03 -3.01
CA ILE A 70 -6.39 6.28 -4.44
C ILE A 70 -5.64 7.59 -4.75
N GLU A 71 -5.43 8.49 -3.79
CA GLU A 71 -4.55 9.67 -3.99
C GLU A 71 -3.08 9.25 -4.15
N CYS A 72 -2.70 8.11 -3.56
CA CYS A 72 -1.38 7.49 -3.72
C CYS A 72 -1.43 6.25 -4.61
N HIS A 73 -2.35 5.31 -4.36
CA HIS A 73 -2.57 4.13 -5.19
C HIS A 73 -3.52 4.46 -6.34
N HIS A 74 -3.13 5.43 -7.17
CA HIS A 74 -4.00 6.00 -8.21
C HIS A 74 -4.41 5.03 -9.32
N THR A 75 -3.75 3.87 -9.43
CA THR A 75 -4.15 2.77 -10.33
C THR A 75 -5.12 1.80 -9.65
N ALA A 76 -5.35 1.90 -8.35
CA ALA A 76 -6.23 1.01 -7.61
C ALA A 76 -7.70 1.46 -7.70
N GLN A 77 -8.13 1.80 -8.91
CA GLN A 77 -9.50 2.19 -9.29
C GLN A 77 -9.74 1.81 -10.76
N PRO A 78 -10.99 1.81 -11.25
CA PRO A 78 -11.27 1.60 -12.67
C PRO A 78 -10.57 2.64 -13.54
N SER A 79 -10.10 2.24 -14.73
CA SER A 79 -9.45 3.16 -15.68
C SER A 79 -10.34 4.34 -16.07
N SER A 80 -11.66 4.17 -16.08
CA SER A 80 -12.65 5.23 -16.32
C SER A 80 -12.71 6.27 -15.20
N GLU A 81 -12.41 5.89 -13.95
CA GLU A 81 -12.33 6.80 -12.81
C GLU A 81 -10.97 7.51 -12.79
N ALA A 82 -9.88 6.77 -13.00
CA ALA A 82 -8.54 7.36 -13.13
C ALA A 82 -8.49 8.44 -14.22
N ALA A 83 -9.15 8.22 -15.36
CA ALA A 83 -9.21 9.16 -16.48
C ALA A 83 -9.90 10.50 -16.16
N LYS A 84 -10.69 10.61 -15.08
CA LYS A 84 -11.29 11.87 -14.61
C LYS A 84 -10.27 12.80 -13.95
N HIS A 85 -9.08 12.30 -13.64
CA HIS A 85 -8.02 13.03 -12.94
C HIS A 85 -6.73 13.07 -13.80
N PRO A 86 -6.64 13.93 -14.84
CA PRO A 86 -5.44 14.07 -15.63
C PRO A 86 -4.18 14.32 -14.78
N PRO A 87 -3.01 13.74 -15.13
CA PRO A 87 -2.71 12.96 -16.33
C PRO A 87 -2.97 11.45 -16.18
N LEU A 88 -3.70 11.01 -15.15
CA LEU A 88 -3.90 9.59 -14.84
C LEU A 88 -4.82 8.92 -15.87
N LYS A 89 -4.52 7.67 -16.23
CA LYS A 89 -5.24 6.91 -17.28
C LYS A 89 -5.34 5.39 -17.03
N THR A 90 -4.63 4.87 -16.04
CA THR A 90 -4.39 3.42 -15.89
C THR A 90 -5.02 2.92 -14.60
N GLY A 91 -6.01 2.02 -14.71
CA GLY A 91 -6.38 1.10 -13.64
C GLY A 91 -5.47 -0.13 -13.66
N TRP A 92 -5.21 -0.73 -12.48
CA TRP A 92 -4.50 -1.99 -12.34
C TRP A 92 -5.19 -2.92 -11.31
N PRO A 93 -5.46 -4.20 -11.64
CA PRO A 93 -5.34 -4.80 -12.97
C PRO A 93 -6.24 -4.10 -14.01
N ALA A 94 -6.01 -4.34 -15.30
CA ALA A 94 -6.64 -3.54 -16.37
C ALA A 94 -8.19 -3.67 -16.41
N ASP A 95 -8.70 -4.77 -15.87
CA ASP A 95 -10.11 -5.14 -15.69
C ASP A 95 -10.67 -4.77 -14.30
N ARG A 96 -9.91 -4.04 -13.46
CA ARG A 96 -10.35 -3.62 -12.12
C ARG A 96 -11.66 -2.81 -12.19
N THR A 97 -12.70 -3.34 -11.55
CA THR A 97 -14.02 -2.71 -11.41
C THR A 97 -14.22 -1.96 -10.10
N THR A 98 -13.32 -2.10 -9.11
CA THR A 98 -13.48 -1.52 -7.77
C THR A 98 -12.43 -0.44 -7.44
N THR A 99 -12.88 0.62 -6.78
CA THR A 99 -12.03 1.67 -6.20
C THR A 99 -11.55 1.24 -4.80
N LEU A 100 -10.24 1.29 -4.57
CA LEU A 100 -9.62 0.92 -3.30
C LEU A 100 -10.05 1.86 -2.18
N THR A 101 -10.63 1.29 -1.14
CA THR A 101 -10.92 1.94 0.14
C THR A 101 -10.25 1.16 1.29
N ALA A 102 -10.12 1.79 2.45
CA ALA A 102 -9.65 1.10 3.66
C ALA A 102 -10.56 -0.09 4.02
N ASP A 103 -11.88 0.11 3.94
CA ASP A 103 -12.87 -0.95 4.15
C ASP A 103 -12.72 -2.11 3.16
N GLN A 104 -12.50 -1.85 1.87
CA GLN A 104 -12.24 -2.92 0.91
C GLN A 104 -10.97 -3.69 1.29
N PHE A 105 -9.87 -2.99 1.57
CA PHE A 105 -8.60 -3.62 1.88
C PHE A 105 -8.67 -4.50 3.14
N GLU A 106 -9.36 -4.02 4.18
CA GLU A 106 -9.51 -4.75 5.44
C GLU A 106 -10.51 -5.91 5.37
N LYS A 107 -11.60 -5.81 4.58
CA LYS A 107 -12.74 -6.74 4.69
C LYS A 107 -12.91 -7.68 3.49
N ASP A 108 -12.34 -7.35 2.34
CA ASP A 108 -12.45 -8.16 1.11
C ASP A 108 -11.14 -8.92 0.83
N PRO A 109 -11.05 -10.23 1.16
CA PRO A 109 -9.86 -11.02 0.87
C PRO A 109 -9.67 -11.27 -0.64
N ALA A 110 -10.72 -11.12 -1.45
CA ALA A 110 -10.69 -11.23 -2.91
C ALA A 110 -10.33 -9.89 -3.58
N ALA A 111 -10.19 -8.79 -2.83
CA ALA A 111 -9.82 -7.49 -3.34
C ALA A 111 -8.52 -7.57 -4.18
N PRO A 112 -8.47 -6.96 -5.37
CA PRO A 112 -7.28 -6.98 -6.21
C PRO A 112 -6.09 -6.38 -5.48
N ALA A 113 -4.91 -6.97 -5.70
CA ALA A 113 -3.69 -6.57 -5.00
C ALA A 113 -3.40 -5.07 -5.16
N VAL A 114 -2.82 -4.50 -4.11
CA VAL A 114 -2.29 -3.13 -4.12
C VAL A 114 -0.80 -3.22 -4.46
N VAL A 115 -0.41 -2.66 -5.59
CA VAL A 115 0.96 -2.78 -6.13
C VAL A 115 1.86 -1.65 -5.64
N ALA A 116 3.17 -1.93 -5.57
CA ALA A 116 4.15 -0.92 -5.22
C ALA A 116 4.34 0.05 -6.39
N CYS A 117 4.53 1.35 -6.11
CA CYS A 117 4.74 2.36 -7.15
C CYS A 117 5.83 1.94 -8.16
N ARG A 118 6.89 1.28 -7.66
CA ARG A 118 8.04 0.80 -8.43
C ARG A 118 7.76 -0.34 -9.40
N ASP A 119 6.64 -1.05 -9.25
CA ASP A 119 6.26 -2.12 -10.18
C ASP A 119 5.84 -1.56 -11.56
N CYS A 120 5.34 -0.31 -11.59
CA CYS A 120 5.00 0.45 -12.80
C CYS A 120 6.03 1.57 -13.07
N HIS A 121 6.32 2.40 -12.07
CA HIS A 121 7.33 3.45 -12.11
C HIS A 121 8.68 2.87 -11.70
N ALA A 122 9.27 2.03 -12.54
CA ALA A 122 10.60 1.47 -12.30
C ALA A 122 11.70 2.54 -12.32
N ARG A 123 12.96 2.17 -12.07
CA ARG A 123 14.07 3.14 -12.15
C ARG A 123 14.31 3.58 -13.59
N ALA A 124 15.01 4.71 -13.74
CA ALA A 124 15.67 5.04 -14.99
C ALA A 124 16.40 3.80 -15.55
N ASP A 125 16.27 3.59 -16.85
CA ASP A 125 16.93 2.53 -17.61
C ASP A 125 16.58 1.09 -17.18
N THR A 126 15.50 0.91 -16.40
CA THR A 126 14.97 -0.41 -16.01
C THR A 126 13.56 -0.61 -16.52
N LYS A 127 13.27 -1.82 -17.05
CA LYS A 127 11.93 -2.19 -17.51
C LYS A 127 10.97 -2.33 -16.31
N PRO A 128 9.74 -1.78 -16.37
CA PRO A 128 8.72 -2.06 -15.38
C PRO A 128 8.33 -3.52 -15.30
N LYS A 129 7.82 -3.92 -14.13
CA LYS A 129 7.33 -5.27 -13.86
C LYS A 129 5.94 -5.50 -14.45
N LEU A 130 5.08 -4.47 -14.40
CA LEU A 130 3.66 -4.56 -14.73
C LEU A 130 3.26 -3.82 -16.02
N LEU A 131 4.19 -3.09 -16.64
CA LEU A 131 3.96 -2.31 -17.85
C LEU A 131 5.02 -2.65 -18.92
N PRO A 132 4.70 -2.51 -20.22
CA PRO A 132 5.68 -2.75 -21.29
C PRO A 132 6.84 -1.74 -21.25
N GLU A 133 6.55 -0.49 -20.89
CA GLU A 133 7.46 0.64 -20.82
C GLU A 133 7.14 1.56 -19.62
N LEU A 134 8.05 2.48 -19.31
CA LEU A 134 7.82 3.48 -18.25
C LEU A 134 6.71 4.46 -18.67
N PRO A 135 5.73 4.79 -17.79
CA PRO A 135 4.68 5.73 -18.11
C PRO A 135 5.23 7.10 -18.52
N GLN A 136 4.63 7.74 -19.52
CA GLN A 136 4.96 9.10 -19.94
C GLN A 136 3.75 10.02 -19.74
N ILE A 137 4.01 11.25 -19.32
CA ILE A 137 2.98 12.30 -19.22
C ILE A 137 3.41 13.53 -20.01
N LYS A 138 2.44 14.25 -20.57
CA LYS A 138 2.64 15.63 -21.02
C LYS A 138 2.38 16.56 -19.84
N LEU A 139 3.27 17.51 -19.57
CA LEU A 139 3.01 18.58 -18.61
C LEU A 139 2.08 19.63 -19.22
N GLU A 140 1.35 20.38 -18.39
CA GLU A 140 0.50 21.49 -18.84
C GLU A 140 1.33 22.61 -19.47
N VAL A 141 2.54 22.83 -18.94
CA VAL A 141 3.53 23.76 -19.48
C VAL A 141 4.53 22.98 -20.36
N GLY A 142 4.47 23.21 -21.67
CA GLY A 142 5.40 22.64 -22.64
C GLY A 142 4.80 21.59 -23.59
N THR A 143 5.63 21.11 -24.51
CA THR A 143 5.26 20.10 -25.52
C THR A 143 5.88 18.73 -25.28
N GLU A 144 6.92 18.66 -24.43
CA GLU A 144 7.70 17.45 -24.19
C GLU A 144 6.97 16.42 -23.32
N LEU A 145 7.32 15.15 -23.53
CA LEU A 145 6.85 14.03 -22.71
C LEU A 145 7.86 13.74 -21.59
N VAL A 146 7.38 13.73 -20.35
CA VAL A 146 8.16 13.42 -19.16
C VAL A 146 7.96 11.96 -18.79
N THR A 147 9.05 11.19 -18.80
CA THR A 147 9.07 9.79 -18.38
C THR A 147 8.99 9.67 -16.85
N LEU A 148 7.92 9.07 -16.35
CA LEU A 148 7.70 8.83 -14.92
C LEU A 148 8.39 7.54 -14.45
N ASN A 149 9.71 7.63 -14.29
CA ASN A 149 10.44 6.68 -13.46
C ASN A 149 10.13 6.89 -11.95
N ASN A 150 10.65 6.01 -11.09
CA ASN A 150 10.41 6.07 -9.65
C ASN A 150 10.76 7.43 -9.03
N GLN A 151 11.87 8.05 -9.47
CA GLN A 151 12.29 9.36 -8.97
C GLN A 151 11.26 10.43 -9.34
N GLN A 152 10.85 10.50 -10.61
CA GLN A 152 9.87 11.49 -11.06
C GLN A 152 8.49 11.26 -10.43
N ALA A 153 8.03 10.01 -10.34
CA ALA A 153 6.75 9.68 -9.71
C ALA A 153 6.70 10.09 -8.23
N PHE A 154 7.73 9.74 -7.43
CA PHE A 154 7.77 10.12 -6.01
C PHE A 154 7.90 11.63 -5.81
N HIS A 155 8.77 12.33 -6.54
CA HIS A 155 8.93 13.78 -6.35
C HIS A 155 7.71 14.55 -6.85
N ARG A 156 7.07 14.15 -7.96
CA ARG A 156 5.85 14.81 -8.43
C ARG A 156 4.68 14.62 -7.46
N ASN A 157 4.49 13.40 -6.94
CA ASN A 157 3.35 13.10 -6.06
C ASN A 157 3.58 13.60 -4.62
N CYS A 158 4.63 13.10 -3.96
CA CYS A 158 4.87 13.39 -2.55
C CYS A 158 5.26 14.85 -2.34
N ALA A 159 6.22 15.37 -3.11
CA ALA A 159 6.67 16.74 -2.93
C ALA A 159 5.65 17.76 -3.46
N GLY A 160 4.89 17.43 -4.52
CA GLY A 160 3.78 18.25 -5.00
C GLY A 160 2.68 18.44 -3.94
N CYS A 161 2.18 17.35 -3.35
CA CYS A 161 1.18 17.42 -2.28
C CYS A 161 1.70 18.16 -1.05
N HIS A 162 2.91 17.84 -0.56
CA HIS A 162 3.49 18.52 0.59
C HIS A 162 3.74 20.01 0.36
N ASP A 163 4.25 20.40 -0.82
CA ASP A 163 4.49 21.80 -1.16
C ASP A 163 3.17 22.58 -1.32
N GLU A 164 2.07 21.91 -1.71
CA GLU A 164 0.74 22.55 -1.74
C GLU A 164 0.19 22.76 -0.33
N ILE A 165 0.29 21.74 0.55
CA ILE A 165 -0.07 21.86 1.97
C ILE A 165 0.70 23.01 2.64
N MET A 166 1.99 23.21 2.33
CA MET A 166 2.76 24.37 2.83
C MET A 166 2.21 25.74 2.39
N LYS A 167 1.50 25.82 1.26
CA LYS A 167 0.89 27.08 0.78
C LYS A 167 -0.49 27.29 1.41
N THR A 168 -1.29 26.23 1.49
CA THR A 168 -2.70 26.30 1.88
C THR A 168 -2.92 26.18 3.40
N SER A 169 -2.09 25.40 4.09
CA SER A 169 -2.32 24.96 5.47
C SER A 169 -1.24 25.48 6.43
N LYS A 170 -1.49 26.64 7.04
CA LYS A 170 -0.51 27.32 7.93
C LYS A 170 -0.18 26.57 9.23
N ASP A 171 -1.09 25.72 9.70
CA ASP A 171 -0.94 24.96 10.94
C ASP A 171 -0.22 23.60 10.73
N LEU A 172 0.11 23.26 9.48
CA LEU A 172 0.83 22.05 9.12
C LEU A 172 2.27 22.38 8.70
N ASN A 173 3.20 21.46 8.97
CA ASN A 173 4.63 21.61 8.63
C ASN A 173 5.17 20.34 7.94
N PRO A 174 4.66 19.99 6.73
CA PRO A 174 5.12 18.82 5.99
C PRO A 174 6.56 18.97 5.44
N PRO A 175 7.25 17.85 5.16
CA PRO A 175 8.53 17.85 4.44
C PRO A 175 8.44 18.46 3.03
N THR A 176 9.24 19.47 2.69
CA THR A 176 9.14 20.18 1.40
C THR A 176 10.13 19.71 0.34
N SER A 177 9.82 19.94 -0.95
CA SER A 177 10.76 19.69 -2.07
C SER A 177 12.09 20.42 -1.91
N LYS A 178 12.03 21.62 -1.30
CA LYS A 178 13.16 22.53 -1.07
C LYS A 178 14.15 22.02 -0.02
N LYS A 179 13.78 21.00 0.78
CA LYS A 179 14.62 20.44 1.84
C LYS A 179 14.72 18.93 1.70
N CYS A 180 15.56 18.46 0.78
CA CYS A 180 15.73 17.02 0.47
C CYS A 180 15.93 16.14 1.72
N THR A 181 16.67 16.63 2.72
CA THR A 181 16.95 15.92 4.00
C THR A 181 15.75 15.86 4.96
N ALA A 182 14.62 16.49 4.63
CA ALA A 182 13.37 16.32 5.36
C ALA A 182 12.82 14.90 5.14
N CYS A 183 12.79 14.43 3.89
CA CYS A 183 12.39 13.06 3.52
C CYS A 183 13.57 12.06 3.53
N HIS A 184 14.71 12.45 2.95
CA HIS A 184 15.88 11.59 2.85
C HIS A 184 16.68 11.59 4.17
N LYS A 185 16.66 10.46 4.87
CA LYS A 185 17.48 10.24 6.07
C LYS A 185 18.63 9.31 5.71
N ARG A 186 19.87 9.83 5.76
CA ARG A 186 21.05 8.96 5.83
C ARG A 186 20.94 8.12 7.11
N ALA A 187 21.45 6.90 7.08
CA ALA A 187 21.72 6.19 8.33
C ALA A 187 22.65 7.07 9.18
N ALA A 188 22.50 7.01 10.51
CA ALA A 188 23.54 7.52 11.39
C ALA A 188 24.83 6.76 11.09
N ALA A 189 25.94 7.49 10.98
CA ALA A 189 27.28 6.93 10.87
C ALA A 189 27.77 6.45 12.25
#